data_AF-A0A1Q3D5Q5-F1
#
_entry.id   AF-A0A1Q3D5Q5-F1
#
_cell.length_a   1.000
_cell.length_b   1.000
_cell.length_c   1.000
_cell.angle_alpha   90.00
_cell.angle_beta   90.00
_cell.angle_gamma   90.00
#
_symmetry.space_group_name_H-M   'P 1'
#
loop_
_entity.id
_entity.type
_entity.pdbx_description
1 polymer ?
#
loop_
_entity_poly.entity_id
_entity_poly.type
_entity_poly.pdbx_seq_one_letter_code
_entity_poly.pdbx_strand_id
1 'polypeptide(L)'
;MVATCDDSDPSSSEEEESDEEVVNLALMAKEEDASEDESDNEVQFSFDELKNAYEKLYVEYENVCLKNKTLKKNYISMSKEIDNLKNENSKYINEIEFLKSKNSFYMMKLKF
;
A
#
# COMPACT_ATOMS: atom_id res chain seq x y z
N MET A 1 38.41 -23.89 16.15
CA MET A 1 37.98 -24.20 14.77
C MET A 1 36.81 -23.29 14.46
N VAL A 2 36.92 -22.50 13.39
CA VAL A 2 35.84 -21.67 12.87
C VAL A 2 34.83 -22.56 12.13
N ALA A 3 33.54 -22.36 12.37
CA ALA A 3 32.46 -22.75 11.50
C ALA A 3 31.45 -21.61 11.45
N THR A 4 31.43 -20.93 10.31
CA THR A 4 30.39 -20.03 9.79
C THR A 4 29.15 -20.83 9.38
N CYS A 5 28.05 -20.10 9.08
CA CYS A 5 26.73 -20.53 8.58
C CYS A 5 25.69 -20.71 9.72
N ASP A 6 24.52 -20.08 9.74
CA ASP A 6 23.74 -19.52 8.63
C ASP A 6 22.78 -18.43 9.17
N ASP A 7 22.61 -17.37 8.39
CA ASP A 7 21.78 -16.19 8.68
C ASP A 7 20.33 -16.53 8.35
N SER A 8 19.66 -17.26 9.24
CA SER A 8 18.23 -17.52 9.14
C SER A 8 17.52 -16.63 10.15
N ASP A 9 16.92 -15.55 9.65
CA ASP A 9 15.98 -14.69 10.35
C ASP A 9 14.98 -15.52 11.19
N PRO A 10 14.98 -15.42 12.52
CA PRO A 10 13.88 -15.85 13.32
C PRO A 10 13.00 -14.64 13.63
N SER A 11 11.76 -14.69 13.16
CA SER A 11 10.63 -13.89 13.68
C SER A 11 10.55 -12.41 13.28
N SER A 12 9.53 -12.13 12.46
CA SER A 12 8.50 -11.13 12.80
C SER A 12 7.20 -11.64 12.19
N SER A 13 6.56 -12.58 12.89
CA SER A 13 5.51 -12.33 13.89
C SER A 13 4.21 -11.89 13.21
N GLU A 14 3.36 -12.87 12.97
CA GLU A 14 1.93 -12.76 12.68
C GLU A 14 1.16 -12.22 13.91
N GLU A 15 1.73 -11.27 14.65
CA GLU A 15 1.27 -10.81 15.99
C GLU A 15 1.09 -9.28 16.09
N GLU A 16 1.18 -8.55 14.98
CA GLU A 16 1.07 -7.07 14.93
C GLU A 16 -0.40 -6.56 14.91
N GLU A 17 -1.39 -7.35 15.32
CA GLU A 17 -2.76 -6.86 15.57
C GLU A 17 -3.10 -6.82 17.07
N SER A 18 -2.39 -7.57 17.92
CA SER A 18 -2.60 -7.59 19.38
C SER A 18 -2.10 -6.31 20.04
N ASP A 19 -0.90 -5.88 19.69
CA ASP A 19 -0.22 -4.79 20.40
C ASP A 19 -0.85 -3.42 20.10
N GLU A 20 -1.37 -3.21 18.88
CA GLU A 20 -2.08 -1.98 18.49
C GLU A 20 -3.42 -1.84 19.25
N GLU A 21 -4.18 -2.94 19.41
CA GLU A 21 -5.43 -2.95 20.18
C GLU A 21 -5.18 -2.64 21.67
N VAL A 22 -4.13 -3.24 22.25
CA VAL A 22 -3.74 -3.01 23.65
C VAL A 22 -3.29 -1.56 23.90
N VAL A 23 -2.56 -0.96 22.94
CA VAL A 23 -2.15 0.45 23.01
C VAL A 23 -3.36 1.39 22.92
N ASN A 24 -4.32 1.13 22.03
CA ASN A 24 -5.54 1.93 21.90
C ASN A 24 -6.40 1.89 23.18
N LEU A 25 -6.53 0.72 23.81
CA LEU A 25 -7.22 0.55 25.10
C LEU A 25 -6.48 1.28 26.24
N ALA A 26 -5.15 1.18 26.30
CA ALA A 26 -4.35 1.85 27.33
C ALA A 26 -4.37 3.39 27.21
N LEU A 27 -4.53 3.91 26.00
CA LEU A 27 -4.71 5.35 25.76
C LEU A 27 -6.08 5.84 26.21
N MET A 28 -7.16 5.11 25.93
CA MET A 28 -8.51 5.42 26.44
C MET A 28 -8.56 5.42 27.98
N ALA A 29 -7.87 4.48 28.64
CA ALA A 29 -7.85 4.40 30.10
C ALA A 29 -7.07 5.54 30.77
N LYS A 30 -6.20 6.26 30.05
CA LYS A 30 -5.37 7.34 30.61
C LYS A 30 -6.07 8.70 30.67
N GLU A 31 -7.18 8.87 29.97
CA GLU A 31 -7.95 10.12 29.97
C GLU A 31 -8.89 10.23 31.18
N GLU A 32 -9.23 9.11 31.83
CA GLU A 32 -10.24 9.07 32.92
C GLU A 32 -9.68 9.39 34.33
N ASP A 33 -8.37 9.21 34.57
CA ASP A 33 -7.78 9.21 35.92
C ASP A 33 -6.95 10.48 36.28
N ALA A 34 -7.10 11.60 35.55
CA ALA A 34 -6.27 12.79 35.76
C ALA A 34 -7.06 14.12 35.80
N SER A 35 -7.95 14.32 36.78
CA SER A 35 -8.07 15.56 37.59
C SER A 35 -9.42 15.66 38.32
N GLU A 36 -9.39 15.93 39.62
CA GLU A 36 -10.58 16.13 40.47
C GLU A 36 -11.19 17.56 40.38
N ASP A 37 -11.06 18.29 39.25
CA ASP A 37 -11.61 19.66 39.13
C ASP A 37 -11.99 20.10 37.68
N GLU A 38 -12.78 19.29 36.96
CA GLU A 38 -13.28 19.57 35.58
C GLU A 38 -14.83 19.53 35.49
N SER A 39 -15.54 19.73 36.60
CA SER A 39 -16.96 19.36 36.72
C SER A 39 -18.01 20.17 35.92
N ASP A 40 -17.62 21.13 35.07
CA ASP A 40 -18.58 21.99 34.33
C ASP A 40 -18.39 22.06 32.81
N ASN A 41 -17.39 21.38 32.22
CA ASN A 41 -17.11 21.51 30.77
C ASN A 41 -16.94 20.16 30.03
N GLU A 42 -17.10 19.04 30.73
CA GLU A 42 -17.06 17.70 30.13
C GLU A 42 -18.40 17.40 29.43
N VAL A 43 -18.40 17.42 28.10
CA VAL A 43 -19.57 17.05 27.30
C VAL A 43 -19.79 15.54 27.46
N GLN A 44 -20.65 15.16 28.39
CA GLN A 44 -21.04 13.75 28.55
C GLN A 44 -21.88 13.30 27.36
N PHE A 45 -21.31 12.45 26.50
CA PHE A 45 -22.06 11.76 25.46
C PHE A 45 -22.95 10.68 26.08
N SER A 46 -24.17 10.57 25.60
CA SER A 46 -24.99 9.40 25.92
C SER A 46 -24.43 8.15 25.23
N PHE A 47 -24.65 6.99 25.83
CA PHE A 47 -24.27 5.71 25.22
C PHE A 47 -24.87 5.52 23.81
N ASP A 48 -26.10 5.98 23.60
CA ASP A 48 -26.78 5.90 22.30
C ASP A 48 -26.10 6.78 21.23
N GLU A 49 -25.63 7.97 21.60
CA GLU A 49 -24.86 8.85 20.70
C GLU A 49 -23.53 8.22 20.30
N LEU A 50 -22.81 7.66 21.28
CA LEU A 50 -21.52 7.00 21.02
C LEU A 50 -21.71 5.77 20.12
N LYS A 51 -22.71 4.94 20.41
CA LYS A 51 -23.04 3.76 19.60
C LYS A 51 -23.38 4.13 18.16
N ASN A 52 -24.21 5.16 17.96
CA ASN A 52 -24.60 5.62 16.63
C ASN A 52 -23.40 6.21 15.86
N ALA A 53 -22.51 6.93 16.54
CA ALA A 53 -21.27 7.44 15.93
C ALA A 53 -20.36 6.29 15.50
N TYR A 54 -20.18 5.28 16.35
CA TYR A 54 -19.38 4.09 16.05
C TYR A 54 -19.93 3.30 14.86
N GLU A 55 -21.25 3.08 14.80
CA GLU A 55 -21.86 2.33 13.69
C GLU A 55 -21.68 3.04 12.34
N LYS A 56 -21.82 4.37 12.31
CA LYS A 56 -21.52 5.17 11.11
C LYS A 56 -20.05 5.05 10.71
N LEU A 57 -19.14 5.17 11.67
CA LEU A 57 -17.70 5.01 11.44
C LEU A 57 -17.38 3.64 10.86
N TYR A 58 -18.00 2.58 11.40
CA TYR A 58 -17.81 1.21 10.93
C TYR A 58 -18.28 1.02 9.48
N VAL A 59 -19.45 1.55 9.12
CA VAL A 59 -19.97 1.52 7.74
C VAL A 59 -19.03 2.27 6.77
N GLU A 60 -18.52 3.43 7.18
CA GLU A 60 -17.55 4.18 6.37
C GLU A 60 -16.24 3.41 6.21
N TYR A 61 -15.73 2.83 7.29
CA TYR A 61 -14.53 1.99 7.28
C TYR A 61 -14.69 0.80 6.32
N GLU A 62 -15.79 0.06 6.39
CA GLU A 62 -16.05 -1.07 5.49
C GLU A 62 -16.08 -0.62 4.02
N ASN A 63 -16.73 0.50 3.73
CA ASN A 63 -16.76 1.08 2.38
C ASN A 63 -15.37 1.47 1.87
N VAL A 64 -14.54 2.08 2.72
CA VAL A 64 -13.14 2.41 2.39
C VAL A 64 -12.33 1.14 2.14
N CYS A 65 -12.51 0.11 2.97
CA CYS A 65 -11.87 -1.20 2.81
C CYS A 65 -12.22 -1.86 1.46
N LEU A 66 -13.49 -1.82 1.05
CA LEU A 66 -13.92 -2.35 -0.26
C LEU A 66 -13.31 -1.57 -1.44
N LYS A 67 -13.26 -0.23 -1.34
CA LYS A 67 -12.58 0.62 -2.33
C LYS A 67 -11.09 0.29 -2.42
N ASN A 68 -10.42 0.12 -1.28
CA ASN A 68 -8.99 -0.22 -1.22
C ASN A 68 -8.72 -1.59 -1.86
N LYS A 69 -9.55 -2.60 -1.58
CA LYS A 69 -9.46 -3.92 -2.24
C LYS A 69 -9.57 -3.81 -3.76
N THR A 70 -10.49 -2.99 -4.25
CA THR A 70 -10.65 -2.74 -5.69
C THR A 70 -9.43 -2.02 -6.27
N LEU A 71 -8.93 -0.99 -5.59
CA LEU A 71 -7.77 -0.23 -6.02
C LEU A 71 -6.50 -1.09 -6.12
N LYS A 72 -6.26 -1.98 -5.15
CA LYS A 72 -5.14 -2.94 -5.18
C LYS A 72 -5.20 -3.85 -6.41
N LYS A 73 -6.38 -4.36 -6.76
CA LYS A 73 -6.56 -5.17 -7.99
C LYS A 73 -6.27 -4.37 -9.25
N ASN A 74 -6.78 -3.14 -9.33
CA ASN A 74 -6.56 -2.27 -10.48
C ASN A 74 -5.08 -1.91 -10.64
N TYR A 75 -4.39 -1.61 -9.54
CA TYR A 75 -2.96 -1.35 -9.53
C TYR A 75 -2.15 -2.51 -10.10
N ILE A 76 -2.42 -3.75 -9.65
CA ILE A 76 -1.75 -4.95 -10.17
C ILE A 76 -2.03 -5.13 -11.67
N SER A 77 -3.27 -4.90 -12.10
CA SER A 77 -3.65 -5.01 -13.52
C SER A 77 -2.92 -3.98 -14.39
N MET A 78 -2.93 -2.72 -13.98
CA MET A 78 -2.26 -1.63 -14.69
C MET A 78 -0.74 -1.82 -14.74
N SER A 79 -0.14 -2.31 -13.65
CA SER A 79 1.29 -2.61 -13.60
C SER A 79 1.68 -3.66 -14.67
N LYS A 80 0.90 -4.74 -14.80
CA LYS A 80 1.12 -5.75 -15.86
C LYS A 80 0.95 -5.18 -17.26
N GLU A 81 -0.03 -4.31 -17.46
CA GLU A 81 -0.25 -3.64 -18.75
C GLU A 81 0.94 -2.74 -19.13
N ILE A 82 1.48 -1.99 -18.17
CA ILE A 82 2.68 -1.17 -18.37
C ILE A 82 3.88 -2.04 -18.79
N ASP A 83 4.11 -3.17 -18.12
CA ASP A 83 5.20 -4.08 -18.46
C ASP A 83 5.04 -4.66 -19.88
N ASN A 84 3.82 -5.03 -20.27
CA ASN A 84 3.53 -5.50 -21.63
C ASN A 84 3.81 -4.43 -22.67
N LEU A 85 3.33 -3.20 -22.46
CA LEU A 85 3.55 -2.08 -23.36
C LEU A 85 5.05 -1.74 -23.47
N LYS A 86 5.79 -1.81 -22.37
CA LYS A 86 7.25 -1.60 -22.39
C LYS A 86 7.97 -2.65 -23.25
N ASN A 87 7.54 -3.90 -23.16
CA ASN A 87 8.09 -4.98 -23.99
C ASN A 87 7.75 -4.81 -25.47
N GLU A 88 6.53 -4.42 -25.81
CA GLU A 88 6.15 -4.12 -27.19
C GLU A 88 6.92 -2.92 -27.75
N ASN A 89 7.03 -1.84 -26.99
CA ASN A 89 7.78 -0.66 -27.40
C ASN A 89 9.26 -0.98 -27.68
N SER A 90 9.87 -1.84 -26.84
CA SER A 90 11.24 -2.34 -27.08
C SER A 90 11.37 -3.07 -28.42
N LYS A 91 10.39 -3.91 -28.79
CA LYS A 91 10.37 -4.58 -30.11
C LYS A 91 10.32 -3.57 -31.25
N TYR A 92 9.46 -2.56 -31.16
CA TYR A 92 9.35 -1.53 -32.19
C TYR A 92 10.62 -0.69 -32.33
N ILE A 93 11.27 -0.34 -31.21
CA ILE A 93 12.55 0.37 -31.22
C ILE A 93 13.62 -0.44 -31.98
N ASN A 94 13.73 -1.74 -31.69
CA ASN A 94 14.68 -2.62 -32.35
C ASN A 94 14.42 -2.72 -33.86
N GLU A 95 13.15 -2.83 -34.26
CA GLU A 95 12.78 -2.88 -35.68
C GLU A 95 13.13 -1.57 -36.40
N ILE A 96 12.88 -0.42 -35.76
CA ILE A 96 13.26 0.89 -36.32
C ILE A 96 14.78 0.97 -36.51
N GLU A 97 15.57 0.52 -35.54
CA GLU A 97 17.03 0.51 -35.63
C GLU A 97 17.54 -0.41 -36.74
N PHE A 98 16.95 -1.60 -36.87
CA PHE A 98 17.26 -2.53 -37.95
C PHE A 98 16.98 -1.91 -39.32
N LEU A 99 15.79 -1.31 -39.51
CA LEU A 99 15.41 -0.66 -40.76
C LEU A 99 16.30 0.53 -41.09
N LYS A 100 16.67 1.34 -40.08
CA LYS A 100 17.60 2.46 -40.25
C LYS A 100 18.97 1.98 -40.74
N SER A 101 19.48 0.90 -40.14
CA SER A 101 20.75 0.28 -40.53
C SER A 101 20.70 -0.27 -41.96
N LYS A 102 19.62 -0.96 -42.31
CA LYS A 102 19.39 -1.50 -43.65
C LYS A 102 19.29 -0.38 -44.70
N ASN A 103 18.58 0.70 -44.40
CA ASN A 103 18.47 1.85 -45.29
C ASN A 103 19.82 2.53 -45.52
N SER A 104 20.61 2.73 -44.45
CA SER A 104 21.99 3.24 -44.54
C SER A 104 22.86 2.39 -45.48
N PHE A 105 22.79 1.07 -45.36
CA PHE A 105 23.51 0.14 -46.24
C PHE A 105 23.12 0.29 -47.72
N TYR A 106 21.82 0.38 -48.04
CA TYR A 106 21.39 0.58 -49.42
C TYR A 106 21.80 1.95 -49.97
N MET A 107 21.71 3.01 -49.17
CA MET A 107 22.16 4.34 -49.56
C MET A 107 23.66 4.38 -49.86
N MET A 108 24.48 3.61 -49.14
CA MET A 108 25.89 3.45 -49.45
C MET A 108 26.09 2.77 -50.81
N LYS A 109 25.38 1.67 -51.07
CA LYS A 109 25.46 0.94 -52.34
C LYS A 109 25.07 1.77 -53.57
N LEU A 110 24.12 2.70 -53.44
CA LEU A 110 23.70 3.57 -54.54
C LEU A 110 24.72 4.68 -54.87
N LYS A 111 25.64 4.99 -53.94
CA LYS A 111 26.67 6.02 -54.11
C LYS A 111 27.96 5.50 -54.76
N PHE A 112 28.10 4.18 -54.93
CA PHE A 112 29.23 3.51 -55.60
C PHE A 112 28.76 2.90 -56.92
#